data_AF-A0A1Y3BA66-F1
#
_entry.id   AF-A0A1Y3BA66-F1
#
_cell.length_a   1.000
_cell.length_b   1.000
_cell.length_c   1.000
_cell.angle_alpha   90.00
_cell.angle_beta   90.00
_cell.angle_gamma   90.00
#
_symmetry.space_group_name_H-M   'P 1'
#
loop_
_entity.id
_entity.type
_entity.pdbx_description
1 polymer ?
#
loop_
_entity_poly.entity_id
_entity_poly.type
_entity_poly.pdbx_seq_one_letter_code
_entity_poly.pdbx_strand_id
1 'polypeptide(L)'
;MENNFGVLLNREQYELNVCEQNIALFTKYIDDYEHLKTRLSTLADKTRHDIMIPIGGTKLAYMPGYIHHTNEILVLLGDNYFVEKSTKEAVEFVERRLKFCREKLFDLE
;
A
#
# COMPACT_ATOMS: atom_id res chain seq x y z
N MET A 1 -41.14 -2.80 24.14
CA MET A 1 -40.34 -3.76 23.35
C MET A 1 -39.74 -3.15 22.07
N GLU A 2 -40.26 -2.04 21.54
CA GLU A 2 -39.76 -1.41 20.30
C GLU A 2 -38.36 -0.77 20.42
N ASN A 3 -37.97 -0.23 21.59
CA ASN A 3 -36.68 0.44 21.77
C ASN A 3 -35.44 -0.48 21.60
N ASN A 4 -35.57 -1.80 21.79
CA ASN A 4 -34.44 -2.74 21.63
C ASN A 4 -34.14 -3.04 20.15
N PHE A 5 -35.13 -2.99 19.27
CA PHE A 5 -34.94 -3.28 17.85
C PHE A 5 -34.13 -2.19 17.13
N GLY A 6 -34.31 -0.93 17.52
CA GLY A 6 -33.54 0.19 16.95
C GLY A 6 -32.04 0.11 17.30
N VAL A 7 -31.70 -0.32 18.52
CA VAL A 7 -30.29 -0.49 18.95
C VAL A 7 -29.60 -1.60 18.16
N LEU A 8 -30.30 -2.72 17.93
CA LEU A 8 -29.80 -3.82 17.13
C LEU A 8 -29.60 -3.41 15.68
N LEU A 9 -30.59 -2.75 15.06
CA LEU A 9 -30.49 -2.28 13.68
C LEU A 9 -29.31 -1.32 13.47
N ASN A 10 -29.12 -0.36 14.37
CA ASN A 10 -27.98 0.56 14.32
C ASN A 10 -26.64 -0.17 14.44
N ARG A 11 -26.58 -1.23 15.24
CA ARG A 11 -25.37 -2.05 15.39
C ARG A 11 -25.06 -2.81 14.10
N GLU A 12 -26.05 -3.47 13.51
CA GLU A 12 -25.88 -4.16 12.23
C GLU A 12 -25.44 -3.20 11.12
N GLN A 13 -26.04 -2.01 11.04
CA GLN A 13 -25.64 -0.98 10.08
C GLN A 13 -24.21 -0.48 10.31
N TYR A 14 -23.79 -0.35 11.57
CA TYR A 14 -22.43 0.03 11.90
C TYR A 14 -21.41 -1.03 11.47
N GLU A 15 -21.68 -2.31 11.79
CA GLU A 15 -20.79 -3.42 11.41
C GLU A 15 -20.68 -3.56 9.88
N LEU A 16 -21.80 -3.42 9.15
CA LEU A 16 -21.79 -3.42 7.69
C LEU A 16 -20.94 -2.27 7.12
N ASN A 17 -21.08 -1.07 7.67
CA ASN A 17 -20.29 0.09 7.23
C ASN A 17 -18.78 -0.13 7.49
N VAL A 18 -18.42 -0.68 8.65
CA VAL A 18 -17.03 -1.04 8.96
C VAL A 18 -16.51 -2.09 7.97
N CYS A 19 -17.30 -3.10 7.64
CA CYS A 19 -16.94 -4.11 6.65
C CYS A 19 -16.70 -3.48 5.26
N GLU A 20 -17.63 -2.64 4.79
CA GLU A 20 -17.50 -1.92 3.51
C GLU A 20 -16.24 -1.05 3.45
N GLN A 21 -15.93 -0.34 4.55
CA GLN A 21 -14.70 0.46 4.65
C GLN A 21 -13.45 -0.40 4.59
N ASN A 22 -13.44 -1.54 5.26
CA ASN A 22 -12.31 -2.47 5.24
C ASN A 22 -12.10 -3.07 3.85
N ILE A 23 -13.17 -3.47 3.16
CA ILE A 23 -13.10 -3.95 1.77
C ILE A 23 -12.50 -2.87 0.88
N ALA A 24 -13.01 -1.64 0.93
CA ALA A 24 -12.49 -0.53 0.13
C ALA A 24 -11.00 -0.26 0.42
N LEU A 25 -10.58 -0.36 1.67
CA LEU A 25 -9.19 -0.18 2.09
C LEU A 25 -8.28 -1.29 1.58
N PHE A 26 -8.67 -2.56 1.69
CA PHE A 26 -7.88 -3.68 1.18
C PHE A 26 -7.80 -3.70 -0.35
N THR A 27 -8.88 -3.36 -1.05
CA THR A 27 -8.86 -3.19 -2.52
C THR A 27 -7.85 -2.13 -2.92
N LYS A 28 -7.86 -0.97 -2.26
CA LYS A 28 -6.88 0.10 -2.52
C LYS A 28 -5.45 -0.37 -2.25
N TYR A 29 -5.21 -1.10 -1.17
CA TYR A 29 -3.89 -1.64 -0.88
C TYR A 29 -3.40 -2.62 -1.94
N ILE A 30 -4.29 -3.47 -2.46
CA ILE A 30 -3.95 -4.38 -3.57
C ILE A 30 -3.52 -3.57 -4.79
N ASP A 31 -4.29 -2.58 -5.20
CA ASP A 31 -3.97 -1.71 -6.35
C ASP A 31 -2.62 -1.00 -6.15
N ASP A 32 -2.40 -0.40 -4.98
CA ASP A 32 -1.16 0.30 -4.64
C ASP A 32 0.06 -0.65 -4.68
N TYR A 33 -0.09 -1.89 -4.18
CA TYR A 33 0.98 -2.89 -4.21
C TYR A 33 1.24 -3.44 -5.62
N GLU A 34 0.22 -3.58 -6.47
CA GLU A 34 0.40 -4.01 -7.87
C GLU A 34 1.16 -2.95 -8.70
N HIS A 35 0.84 -1.68 -8.49
CA HIS A 35 1.60 -0.56 -9.06
C HIS A 35 3.04 -0.54 -8.54
N LEU A 36 3.24 -0.70 -7.23
CA LEU A 36 4.56 -0.76 -6.61
C LEU A 36 5.40 -1.91 -7.17
N LYS A 37 4.82 -3.11 -7.29
CA LYS A 37 5.48 -4.29 -7.87
C LYS A 37 5.96 -4.01 -9.28
N THR A 38 5.09 -3.46 -10.13
CA THR A 38 5.43 -3.12 -11.52
C THR A 38 6.57 -2.10 -11.58
N ARG A 39 6.53 -1.10 -10.70
CA ARG A 39 7.57 -0.07 -10.64
C ARG A 39 8.91 -0.64 -10.17
N LEU A 40 8.93 -1.46 -9.13
CA LEU A 40 10.13 -2.10 -8.62
C LEU A 40 10.75 -3.00 -9.69
N SER A 41 9.97 -3.86 -10.34
CA SER A 41 10.46 -4.76 -11.40
C SER A 41 11.17 -4.03 -12.54
N THR A 42 10.76 -2.80 -12.85
CA THR A 42 11.33 -2.00 -13.95
C THR A 42 12.37 -0.98 -13.49
N LEU A 43 12.57 -0.81 -12.17
CA LEU A 43 13.49 0.19 -11.64
C LEU A 43 14.94 -0.26 -11.85
N ALA A 44 15.21 -1.55 -11.66
CA ALA A 44 16.52 -2.16 -11.79
C ALA A 44 17.04 -2.19 -13.25
N ASP A 45 16.19 -1.96 -14.25
CA ASP A 45 16.55 -2.01 -15.68
C ASP A 45 17.52 -0.90 -16.11
N LYS A 46 17.57 0.21 -15.36
CA LYS A 46 18.48 1.34 -15.63
C LYS A 46 19.23 1.69 -14.36
N THR A 47 20.51 2.05 -14.48
CA THR A 47 21.31 2.54 -13.34
C THR A 47 20.90 3.95 -12.90
N ARG A 48 20.24 4.71 -13.77
CA ARG A 48 19.80 6.08 -13.54
C ARG A 48 18.43 6.34 -14.16
N HIS A 49 17.55 7.00 -13.41
CA HIS A 49 16.27 7.53 -13.91
C HIS A 49 16.18 9.02 -13.56
N ASP A 50 16.02 9.87 -14.57
CA ASP A 50 15.76 11.29 -14.34
C ASP A 50 14.29 11.47 -13.92
N ILE A 51 14.06 12.17 -12.80
CA ILE A 51 12.74 12.32 -12.16
C ILE A 51 12.54 13.74 -11.62
N MET A 52 11.27 14.12 -11.41
CA MET A 52 10.90 15.35 -10.72
C MET A 52 10.64 15.04 -9.25
N ILE A 53 11.45 15.60 -8.35
CA ILE A 53 11.41 15.33 -6.91
C ILE A 53 10.50 16.38 -6.25
N PRO A 54 9.46 15.97 -5.50
CA PRO A 54 8.59 16.91 -4.79
C PRO A 54 9.36 17.58 -3.64
N ILE A 55 9.27 18.90 -3.53
CA ILE A 55 9.91 19.70 -2.48
C ILE A 55 8.87 20.21 -1.48
N GLY A 56 9.22 20.16 -0.19
CA GLY A 56 8.48 20.88 0.86
C GLY A 56 7.09 20.31 1.17
N GLY A 57 6.87 19.01 0.98
CA GLY A 57 5.61 18.33 1.31
C GLY A 57 4.38 18.83 0.55
N THR A 58 4.57 19.70 -0.45
CA THR A 58 3.49 20.37 -1.17
C THR A 58 3.40 19.81 -2.58
N LYS A 59 2.18 19.56 -3.06
CA LYS A 59 1.90 18.96 -4.38
C LYS A 59 2.23 19.86 -5.58
N LEU A 60 2.71 21.08 -5.35
CA LEU A 60 2.88 22.11 -6.38
C LEU A 60 4.36 22.43 -6.70
N ALA A 61 5.30 21.98 -5.86
CA ALA A 61 6.72 22.30 -6.02
C ALA A 61 7.53 21.05 -6.34
N TYR A 62 8.19 21.05 -7.49
CA TYR A 62 9.05 19.96 -7.95
C TYR A 62 10.40 20.49 -8.44
N MET A 63 11.47 19.72 -8.22
CA MET A 63 12.82 20.03 -8.72
C MET A 63 13.34 18.88 -9.59
N PRO A 64 14.04 19.17 -10.69
CA PRO A 64 14.67 18.13 -11.50
C PRO A 64 15.78 17.42 -10.71
N GLY A 65 15.80 16.11 -10.78
CA GLY A 65 16.84 15.27 -10.17
C GLY A 65 16.88 13.90 -10.84
N TYR A 66 17.60 12.96 -10.22
CA TYR A 66 17.68 11.60 -10.71
C TYR A 66 17.86 10.60 -9.56
N ILE A 67 17.40 9.37 -9.78
CA ILE A 67 17.66 8.23 -8.89
C ILE A 67 18.99 7.61 -9.30
N HIS A 68 19.86 7.39 -8.32
CA HIS A 68 21.07 6.56 -8.40
C HIS A 68 20.87 5.34 -7.50
N HIS A 69 21.63 4.26 -7.72
CA HIS A 69 21.47 2.99 -6.98
C HIS A 69 20.06 2.39 -7.08
N THR A 70 19.59 2.17 -8.30
CA THR A 70 18.23 1.70 -8.60
C THR A 70 17.89 0.28 -8.13
N ASN A 71 18.89 -0.44 -7.61
CA ASN A 71 18.73 -1.76 -7.02
C ASN A 71 18.71 -1.73 -5.48
N GLU A 72 18.94 -0.59 -4.84
CA GLU A 72 19.01 -0.46 -3.38
C GLU A 72 17.72 0.19 -2.88
N ILE A 73 16.89 -0.59 -2.20
CA ILE A 73 15.55 -0.20 -1.76
C ILE A 73 15.43 -0.31 -0.25
N LEU A 74 14.89 0.73 0.37
CA LEU A 74 14.60 0.74 1.79
C LEU A 74 13.19 0.18 2.05
N VAL A 75 13.11 -0.96 2.72
CA VAL A 75 11.84 -1.65 3.03
C VAL A 75 11.49 -1.46 4.50
N LEU A 76 10.27 -0.97 4.78
CA LEU A 76 9.71 -0.87 6.13
C LEU A 76 9.26 -2.25 6.62
N LEU A 77 9.83 -2.76 7.71
CA LEU A 77 9.42 -4.05 8.31
C LEU A 77 8.28 -3.90 9.32
N GLY A 78 8.15 -2.71 9.93
CA GLY A 78 7.19 -2.40 10.99
C GLY A 78 7.86 -1.54 12.07
N ASP A 79 7.07 -0.83 12.87
CA ASP A 79 7.56 0.01 13.99
C ASP A 79 8.73 0.94 13.61
N ASN A 80 8.65 1.55 12.43
CA ASN A 80 9.68 2.43 11.87
C ASN A 80 11.07 1.79 11.67
N TYR A 81 11.16 0.45 11.68
CA TYR A 81 12.38 -0.28 11.31
C TYR A 81 12.48 -0.47 9.81
N PHE A 82 13.60 -0.01 9.26
CA PHE A 82 13.90 -0.11 7.85
C PHE A 82 15.11 -1.00 7.59
N VAL A 83 15.04 -1.77 6.51
CA VAL A 83 16.14 -2.61 6.05
C VAL A 83 16.41 -2.32 4.58
N GLU A 84 17.69 -2.28 4.23
CA GLU A 84 18.11 -2.16 2.83
C GLU A 84 18.02 -3.52 2.14
N LYS A 85 17.38 -3.54 0.98
CA LYS A 85 17.13 -4.74 0.20
C LYS A 85 17.32 -4.50 -1.27
N SER A 86 17.68 -5.58 -1.97
CA SER A 86 17.69 -5.54 -3.43
C SER A 86 16.28 -5.34 -3.97
N THR A 87 16.16 -4.78 -5.17
CA THR A 87 14.87 -4.63 -5.85
C THR A 87 14.15 -5.97 -6.01
N LYS A 88 14.90 -7.06 -6.24
CA LYS A 88 14.35 -8.42 -6.31
C LYS A 88 13.75 -8.88 -4.99
N GLU A 89 14.49 -8.75 -3.88
CA GLU A 89 13.96 -9.09 -2.55
C GLU A 89 12.77 -8.19 -2.18
N ALA A 90 12.79 -6.91 -2.52
CA ALA A 90 11.69 -5.98 -2.27
C ALA A 90 10.40 -6.42 -2.98
N VAL A 91 10.50 -6.94 -4.22
CA VAL A 91 9.35 -7.54 -4.93
C VAL A 91 8.79 -8.74 -4.17
N GLU A 92 9.62 -9.61 -3.61
CA GLU A 92 9.17 -10.76 -2.80
C GLU A 92 8.41 -10.30 -1.54
N PHE A 93 8.85 -9.22 -0.89
CA PHE A 93 8.10 -8.60 0.23
C PHE A 93 6.73 -8.09 -0.22
N VAL A 94 6.65 -7.43 -1.38
CA VAL A 94 5.39 -6.93 -1.94
C VAL A 94 4.45 -8.08 -2.29
N GLU A 95 4.95 -9.17 -2.88
CA GLU A 95 4.14 -10.35 -3.19
C GLU A 95 3.56 -11.01 -1.94
N ARG A 96 4.35 -11.13 -0.86
CA ARG A 96 3.88 -11.64 0.43
C ARG A 96 2.78 -10.77 1.02
N ARG A 97 2.89 -9.44 0.89
CA ARG A 97 1.87 -8.49 1.37
C ARG A 97 0.60 -8.54 0.52
N LEU A 98 0.74 -8.63 -0.80
CA LEU A 98 -0.40 -8.84 -1.71
C LEU A 98 -1.18 -10.09 -1.36
N LYS A 99 -0.48 -11.21 -1.11
CA LYS A 99 -1.11 -12.44 -0.67
C LYS A 99 -1.91 -12.24 0.61
N PHE A 100 -1.32 -11.59 1.62
CA PHE A 100 -2.01 -11.28 2.87
C PHE A 100 -3.24 -10.38 2.67
N CYS A 101 -3.14 -9.33 1.84
CA CYS A 101 -4.27 -8.45 1.54
C CYS A 101 -5.41 -9.19 0.82
N ARG A 102 -5.08 -10.07 -0.12
CA ARG A 102 -6.07 -10.88 -0.84
C ARG A 102 -6.75 -11.91 0.06
N GLU A 103 -6.00 -12.56 0.95
CA GLU A 103 -6.55 -13.44 1.98
C GLU A 103 -7.51 -12.67 2.90
N LYS A 104 -7.13 -11.46 3.33
CA LYS A 104 -7.99 -10.62 4.17
C LYS A 104 -9.24 -10.13 3.47
N LEU A 105 -9.15 -9.80 2.19
CA LEU A 105 -10.30 -9.40 1.39
C LEU A 105 -11.26 -10.57 1.19
N PHE A 106 -10.74 -11.77 0.92
CA PHE A 106 -11.55 -12.99 0.84
C PHE A 106 -12.25 -13.35 2.17
N ASP A 107 -11.62 -13.09 3.32
CA ASP A 107 -12.24 -13.29 4.64
C ASP A 107 -13.39 -12.29 4.93
N LEU A 108 -13.45 -11.16 4.21
CA LEU A 108 -14.42 -10.07 4.39
C LEU A 108 -15.58 -10.11 3.40
N GLU A 109 -15.41 -10.79 2.26
CA GLU A 109 -16.44 -11.05 1.24
C GLU A 109 -17.36 -12.22 1.63
#